data_AF-A0A7C7K565-F1
#
_entry.id   AF-A0A7C7K565-F1
#
_cell.length_a   1.000
_cell.length_b   1.000
_cell.length_c   1.000
_cell.angle_alpha   90.00
_cell.angle_beta   90.00
_cell.angle_gamma   90.00
#
_symmetry.space_group_name_H-M   'P 1'
#
loop_
_entity.id
_entity.type
_entity.pdbx_description
1 polymer ?
#
loop_
_entity_poly.entity_id
_entity_poly.type
_entity_poly.pdbx_seq_one_letter_code
_entity_poly.pdbx_strand_id
1 'polypeptide(L)'
;MKKVLMCLAGLAIIACKQEPKDYATFSGKIENPNSDSLYVFQARNYKKTIKVNEDGTFSDTLKVEPGVYGIYDGKEQAFVYLKNDADVKLSVDAENFRETIKYEGKDVENSNFLIEK
;
A
#
# COMPACT_ATOMS: atom_id res chain seq x y z
N MET A 1 -3.43 14.52 -59.30
CA MET A 1 -2.20 14.98 -58.63
C MET A 1 -2.26 14.51 -57.20
N LYS A 2 -1.37 13.58 -56.84
CA LYS A 2 -1.19 13.02 -55.49
C LYS A 2 -0.47 14.05 -54.61
N LYS A 3 -0.72 13.96 -53.30
CA LYS A 3 0.08 14.48 -52.18
C LYS A 3 -0.08 15.98 -51.88
N VAL A 4 -0.95 16.32 -50.93
CA VAL A 4 -0.67 17.34 -49.91
C VAL A 4 -1.39 16.91 -48.62
N LEU A 5 -0.59 16.52 -47.62
CA LEU A 5 -0.82 16.49 -46.16
C LEU A 5 -2.14 15.88 -45.66
N MET A 6 -2.25 14.68 -45.08
CA MET A 6 -1.44 14.01 -44.05
C MET A 6 -0.87 14.95 -42.97
N CYS A 7 -1.22 14.62 -41.72
CA CYS A 7 -0.75 15.19 -40.44
C CYS A 7 -1.65 16.25 -39.78
N LEU A 8 -2.78 15.80 -39.23
CA LEU A 8 -3.37 16.42 -38.03
C LEU A 8 -3.83 15.34 -37.02
N ALA A 9 -2.98 14.33 -36.82
CA ALA A 9 -3.07 13.43 -35.68
C ALA A 9 -1.93 13.79 -34.73
N GLY A 10 -2.10 14.92 -34.03
CA GLY A 10 -1.06 15.50 -33.18
C GLY A 10 -1.61 15.81 -31.80
N LEU A 11 -1.21 14.97 -30.84
CA LEU A 11 -1.02 15.29 -29.43
C LEU A 11 -2.27 15.62 -28.61
N ALA A 12 -3.05 14.59 -28.31
CA ALA A 12 -3.72 14.49 -27.01
C ALA A 12 -3.11 13.34 -26.20
N ILE A 13 -1.78 13.31 -26.07
CA ILE A 13 -1.17 12.59 -24.95
C ILE A 13 -1.33 13.52 -23.76
N ILE A 14 -2.52 13.51 -23.17
CA ILE A 14 -2.72 14.08 -21.84
C ILE A 14 -1.87 13.18 -20.95
N ALA A 15 -0.62 13.58 -20.74
CA ALA A 15 0.17 13.04 -19.65
C ALA A 15 -0.60 13.42 -18.39
N CYS A 16 -1.43 12.50 -17.88
CA CYS A 16 -2.01 12.58 -16.55
C CYS A 16 -0.83 12.53 -15.57
N LYS A 17 -0.21 13.69 -15.34
CA LYS A 17 0.56 13.90 -14.12
C LYS A 17 -0.48 13.97 -13.01
N GLN A 18 -0.75 12.83 -12.40
CA GLN A 18 -1.47 12.82 -11.13
C GLN A 18 -0.58 13.59 -10.15
N GLU A 19 -1.15 14.61 -9.51
CA GLU A 19 -0.47 15.29 -8.42
C GLU A 19 -0.16 14.27 -7.31
N PRO A 20 1.03 14.34 -6.68
CA PRO A 20 1.34 13.46 -5.57
C PRO A 20 0.27 13.55 -4.48
N LYS A 21 -0.22 12.40 -4.00
CA LYS A 21 -1.22 12.36 -2.94
C LYS A 21 -0.60 12.80 -1.62
N ASP A 22 -1.37 13.53 -0.79
CA ASP A 22 -0.96 13.90 0.58
C ASP A 22 -1.25 12.80 1.62
N TYR A 23 -1.41 11.55 1.15
CA TYR A 23 -1.64 10.36 1.95
C TYR A 23 -1.05 9.13 1.26
N ALA A 24 -0.72 8.10 2.05
CA ALA A 24 -0.46 6.75 1.57
C ALA A 24 -1.79 6.00 1.40
N THR A 25 -1.90 5.16 0.39
CA THR A 25 -2.97 4.14 0.32
C THR A 25 -2.40 2.85 0.90
N PHE A 26 -3.02 2.31 1.94
CA PHE A 26 -2.64 1.01 2.51
C PHE A 26 -3.83 0.07 2.44
N SER A 27 -3.65 -1.03 1.72
CA SER A 27 -4.70 -2.01 1.46
C SER A 27 -4.15 -3.42 1.50
N GLY A 28 -5.01 -4.42 1.42
CA GLY A 28 -4.53 -5.79 1.35
C GLY A 28 -5.59 -6.84 1.61
N LYS A 29 -5.10 -8.06 1.75
CA LYS A 29 -5.87 -9.22 2.20
C LYS A 29 -5.07 -10.00 3.24
N ILE A 30 -5.74 -10.34 4.34
CA ILE A 30 -5.25 -11.21 5.41
C ILE A 30 -6.09 -12.49 5.34
N GLU A 31 -5.51 -13.58 4.85
CA GLU A 31 -6.15 -14.90 4.95
C GLU A 31 -6.10 -15.36 6.42
N ASN A 32 -7.15 -16.06 6.87
CA ASN A 32 -7.28 -16.56 8.24
C ASN A 32 -7.01 -15.49 9.34
N PRO A 33 -7.68 -14.32 9.29
CA PRO A 33 -7.32 -13.17 10.12
C PRO A 33 -7.47 -13.47 11.63
N ASN A 34 -6.48 -13.02 12.42
CA ASN A 34 -6.50 -13.16 13.87
C ASN A 34 -7.49 -12.21 14.57
N SER A 35 -7.93 -11.15 13.89
CA SER A 35 -8.95 -10.20 14.39
C SER A 35 -9.67 -9.48 13.24
N ASP A 36 -10.73 -8.74 13.56
CA ASP A 36 -11.48 -7.89 12.63
C ASP A 36 -10.81 -6.51 12.38
N SER A 37 -9.54 -6.36 12.80
CA SER A 37 -8.83 -5.09 12.71
C SER A 37 -7.33 -5.25 12.48
N LEU A 38 -6.74 -4.27 11.81
CA LEU A 38 -5.30 -4.13 11.65
C LEU A 38 -4.87 -2.82 12.30
N TYR A 39 -4.01 -2.92 13.31
CA TYR A 39 -3.49 -1.76 14.01
C TYR A 39 -2.17 -1.29 13.39
N VAL A 40 -2.15 -0.06 12.88
CA VAL A 40 -0.99 0.60 12.28
C VAL A 40 -0.48 1.68 13.24
N PHE A 41 0.81 1.67 13.54
CA PHE A 41 1.38 2.61 14.51
C PHE A 41 2.82 3.01 14.21
N GLN A 42 3.21 4.19 14.68
CA GLN A 42 4.61 4.62 14.71
C GLN A 42 4.88 5.33 16.04
N ALA A 43 5.68 4.68 16.88
CA ALA A 43 5.99 5.12 18.24
C ALA A 43 4.72 5.57 18.99
N ARG A 44 4.77 6.75 19.62
CA ARG A 44 3.62 7.35 20.31
C ARG A 44 2.85 8.38 19.45
N ASN A 45 3.36 8.69 18.26
CA ASN A 45 2.92 9.85 17.47
C ASN A 45 1.84 9.50 16.44
N TYR A 46 1.81 8.25 15.98
CA TYR A 46 0.83 7.79 15.00
C TYR A 46 0.16 6.50 15.47
N LYS A 47 -1.16 6.46 15.34
CA LYS A 47 -1.97 5.27 15.57
C LYS A 47 -3.21 5.30 14.68
N LYS A 48 -3.52 4.17 14.06
CA LYS A 48 -4.72 3.97 13.25
C LYS A 48 -5.15 2.52 13.40
N THR A 49 -6.44 2.30 13.61
CA THR A 49 -7.05 0.98 13.48
C THR A 49 -7.83 0.94 12.17
N ILE A 50 -7.50 -0.01 11.30
CA ILE A 50 -8.18 -0.24 10.03
C ILE A 50 -9.08 -1.46 10.22
N LYS A 51 -10.34 -1.38 9.78
CA LYS A 51 -11.24 -2.54 9.82
C LYS A 51 -10.82 -3.57 8.76
N VAL A 52 -10.79 -4.84 9.15
CA VAL A 52 -10.64 -5.99 8.24
C VAL A 52 -12.05 -6.53 8.01
N ASN A 53 -12.42 -6.71 6.73
CA ASN A 53 -13.70 -7.26 6.33
C ASN A 53 -13.76 -8.77 6.63
N GLU A 54 -14.97 -9.34 6.61
CA GLU A 54 -15.18 -10.78 6.82
C GLU A 54 -14.43 -11.66 5.80
N ASP A 55 -14.16 -11.13 4.59
CA ASP A 55 -13.39 -11.80 3.54
C ASP A 55 -11.86 -11.58 3.67
N GLY A 56 -11.42 -10.97 4.77
CA GLY A 56 -10.01 -10.68 5.06
C GLY A 56 -9.46 -9.43 4.35
N THR A 57 -10.25 -8.74 3.53
CA THR A 57 -9.80 -7.55 2.82
C THR A 57 -9.80 -6.31 3.71
N PHE A 58 -8.90 -5.37 3.44
CA PHE A 58 -8.90 -4.06 4.09
C PHE A 58 -8.37 -2.97 3.14
N SER A 59 -8.75 -1.72 3.40
CA SER A 59 -8.21 -0.54 2.69
C SER A 59 -8.45 0.72 3.51
N ASP A 60 -7.44 1.59 3.57
CA ASP A 60 -7.55 2.93 4.15
C ASP A 60 -6.54 3.89 3.52
N THR A 61 -6.75 5.18 3.75
CA THR A 61 -5.82 6.27 3.40
C THR A 61 -5.17 6.81 4.67
N LEU A 62 -3.85 6.86 4.69
CA LEU A 62 -3.05 7.19 5.87
C LEU A 62 -2.23 8.45 5.59
N LYS A 63 -2.51 9.56 6.29
CA LYS A 63 -1.65 10.75 6.25
C LYS A 63 -0.45 10.51 7.16
N VAL A 64 0.73 10.38 6.57
CA VAL A 64 1.92 9.85 7.25
C VAL A 64 3.17 10.63 6.86
N GLU A 65 4.06 10.81 7.83
CA GLU A 65 5.44 11.20 7.53
C GLU A 65 6.24 9.97 7.05
N PRO A 66 7.22 10.14 6.16
CA PRO A 66 8.06 9.04 5.70
C PRO A 66 8.73 8.29 6.85
N GLY A 67 8.51 6.98 6.96
CA GLY A 67 9.14 6.18 8.02
C GLY A 67 8.64 4.74 8.10
N VAL A 68 9.19 4.01 9.07
CA VAL A 68 8.77 2.65 9.38
C VAL A 68 7.61 2.69 10.37
N TYR A 69 6.55 1.95 10.03
CA TYR A 69 5.35 1.76 10.84
C TYR A 69 5.25 0.28 11.22
N GLY A 70 4.77 0.01 12.43
CA GLY A 70 4.36 -1.32 12.84
C GLY A 70 2.94 -1.60 12.37
N ILE A 71 2.70 -2.83 11.95
CA ILE A 71 1.35 -3.38 11.76
C ILE A 71 1.16 -4.57 12.71
N TYR A 72 0.02 -4.62 13.38
CA TYR A 72 -0.31 -5.67 14.35
C TYR A 72 -1.74 -6.15 14.10
N ASP A 73 -1.91 -7.46 13.91
CA ASP A 73 -3.19 -8.09 13.55
C ASP A 73 -3.97 -8.65 14.76
N GLY A 74 -3.47 -8.40 15.97
CA GLY A 74 -3.99 -8.97 17.22
C GLY A 74 -3.15 -10.14 17.76
N LYS A 75 -2.19 -10.66 16.99
CA LYS A 75 -1.30 -11.74 17.40
C LYS A 75 0.13 -11.54 16.94
N GLU A 76 0.33 -11.25 15.67
CA GLU A 76 1.62 -11.10 15.01
C GLU A 76 1.89 -9.65 14.60
N GLN A 77 3.17 -9.29 14.53
CA GLN A 77 3.60 -7.96 14.15
C GLN A 77 4.57 -8.00 12.97
N ALA A 78 4.39 -7.09 12.02
CA ALA A 78 5.36 -6.78 10.97
C ALA A 78 5.66 -5.29 10.90
N PHE A 79 6.59 -4.94 10.01
CA PHE A 79 6.92 -3.56 9.68
C PHE A 79 6.63 -3.26 8.23
N VAL A 80 6.17 -2.04 7.98
CA VAL A 80 5.92 -1.48 6.64
C VAL A 80 6.51 -0.08 6.59
N TYR A 81 7.18 0.26 5.50
CA TYR A 81 7.61 1.63 5.24
C TYR A 81 6.47 2.38 4.54
N LEU A 82 6.08 3.52 5.09
CA LEU A 82 5.02 4.37 4.52
C LEU A 82 5.51 5.80 4.37
N LYS A 83 5.07 6.45 3.30
CA LYS A 83 5.17 7.88 3.04
C LYS A 83 3.93 8.30 2.24
N ASN A 84 3.57 9.58 2.28
CA ASN A 84 2.54 10.11 1.39
C ASN A 84 2.86 9.79 -0.07
N ASP A 85 1.81 9.62 -0.89
CA ASP A 85 1.87 9.22 -2.29
C ASP A 85 2.26 7.75 -2.56
N ALA A 86 2.55 6.96 -1.51
CA ALA A 86 2.75 5.51 -1.63
C ALA A 86 1.42 4.76 -1.85
N ASP A 87 1.50 3.59 -2.51
CA ASP A 87 0.40 2.65 -2.67
C ASP A 87 0.90 1.26 -2.29
N VAL A 88 0.60 0.84 -1.06
CA VAL A 88 1.13 -0.38 -0.48
C VAL A 88 0.00 -1.38 -0.31
N LYS A 89 0.16 -2.54 -0.94
CA LYS A 89 -0.75 -3.68 -0.81
C LYS A 89 -0.06 -4.81 -0.03
N LEU A 90 -0.63 -5.17 1.12
CA LEU A 90 -0.23 -6.32 1.92
C LEU A 90 -0.98 -7.58 1.46
N SER A 91 -0.28 -8.71 1.35
CA SER A 91 -0.90 -10.04 1.33
C SER A 91 -0.21 -10.91 2.36
N VAL A 92 -0.98 -11.61 3.18
CA VAL A 92 -0.44 -12.51 4.22
C VAL A 92 -1.48 -13.55 4.61
N ASP A 93 -1.05 -14.76 4.93
CA ASP A 93 -1.83 -15.76 5.66
C ASP A 93 -1.41 -15.73 7.12
N ALA A 94 -2.35 -15.39 8.02
CA ALA A 94 -2.02 -15.18 9.43
C ALA A 94 -1.65 -16.49 10.17
N GLU A 95 -1.97 -17.66 9.61
CA GLU A 95 -1.49 -18.95 10.12
C GLU A 95 0.00 -19.18 9.80
N ASN A 96 0.48 -18.63 8.69
CA ASN A 96 1.85 -18.78 8.18
C ASN A 96 2.50 -17.40 7.96
N PHE A 97 2.30 -16.49 8.93
CA PHE A 97 2.50 -15.06 8.76
C PHE A 97 3.89 -14.68 8.24
N ARG A 98 4.94 -15.24 8.85
CA ARG A 98 6.32 -14.87 8.52
C ARG A 98 6.82 -15.40 7.17
N GLU A 99 6.22 -16.48 6.67
CA GLU A 99 6.57 -17.10 5.39
C GLU A 99 5.77 -16.52 4.22
N THR A 100 4.58 -15.96 4.50
CA THR A 100 3.63 -15.54 3.46
C THR A 100 3.47 -14.03 3.32
N ILE A 101 3.98 -13.24 4.28
CA ILE A 101 3.92 -11.78 4.21
C ILE A 101 4.59 -11.25 2.94
N LYS A 102 3.86 -10.40 2.20
CA LYS A 102 4.32 -9.79 0.96
C LYS A 102 3.78 -8.38 0.79
N TYR A 103 4.62 -7.46 0.31
CA TYR A 103 4.18 -6.13 -0.10
C TYR A 103 4.32 -5.94 -1.62
N GLU A 104 3.27 -5.40 -2.23
CA GLU A 104 3.20 -5.04 -3.64
C GLU A 104 2.70 -3.61 -3.80
N GLY A 105 2.98 -3.01 -4.96
CA GLY A 105 2.50 -1.66 -5.30
C GLY A 105 3.65 -0.68 -5.46
N LYS A 106 3.36 0.60 -5.18
CA LYS A 106 4.28 1.73 -5.33
C LYS A 106 5.00 2.01 -4.01
N ASP A 107 6.32 2.18 -4.08
CA ASP A 107 7.21 2.49 -2.95
C ASP A 107 7.29 1.38 -1.87
N VAL A 108 7.34 0.12 -2.31
CA VAL A 108 7.36 -1.07 -1.42
C VAL A 108 8.74 -1.69 -1.21
N GLU A 109 9.78 -1.19 -1.87
CA GLU A 109 11.14 -1.75 -1.82
C GLU A 109 11.68 -1.80 -0.40
N ASN A 110 11.50 -0.71 0.36
CA ASN A 110 11.88 -0.66 1.78
C ASN A 110 11.06 -1.63 2.62
N SER A 111 9.75 -1.78 2.33
CA SER A 111 8.88 -2.70 3.05
C SER A 111 9.29 -4.16 2.82
N ASN A 112 9.65 -4.52 1.59
CA ASN A 112 10.14 -5.85 1.25
C ASN A 112 11.51 -6.13 1.89
N PHE A 113 12.41 -5.15 1.89
CA PHE A 113 13.70 -5.26 2.60
C PHE A 113 13.53 -5.51 4.12
N LEU A 114 12.48 -4.97 4.74
CA LEU A 114 12.22 -5.16 6.17
C LEU A 114 11.74 -6.58 6.53
N ILE A 115 11.12 -7.29 5.58
CA ILE A 115 10.56 -8.64 5.79
C ILE A 115 11.49 -9.74 5.27
N GLU A 116 12.38 -9.44 4.33
CA GLU A 116 13.48 -10.31 3.91
C GLU A 116 14.52 -10.41 5.05
N LYS A 117 14.47 -11.51 5.80
CA LYS A 117 15.53 -11.93 6.73
C LYS A 117 15.92 -13.37 6.46
#